data_AF-A0A8B8LK34-F1
#
_entry.id   AF-A0A8B8LK34-F1
#
_cell.length_a   1.000
_cell.length_b   1.000
_cell.length_c   1.000
_cell.angle_alpha   90.00
_cell.angle_beta   90.00
_cell.angle_gamma   90.00
#
_symmetry.space_group_name_H-M   'P 1'
#
loop_
_entity.id
_entity.type
_entity.pdbx_description
1 polymer ?
#
loop_
_entity_poly.entity_id
_entity_poly.type
_entity_poly.pdbx_seq_one_letter_code
_entity_poly.pdbx_strand_id
1 'polypeptide(L)'
;MRSFNMEQKWVFPFILISVGCIFFAATSFNVRLVSTIHNFNSIFFFLPSRLATNQTAPIFVEAKISASATAPAPVVSSIPRFAYLISGSKGDMEKLWRILLALYHPLNHYVVHLDLESPLEERLELASRIEKQPVFTEVGNVFIIHKANMVTYRGPTMVANTLHACAILLKRTKDWDWFINLSASDYPLVTQDDLLYTFSDLDRSLNFIEHTSRLGWKLDKRAMPLIVDPGLYLSNKSDVFLVGPKRTLPTAFKLFTGSAWMILSRAFVEYVVWGWDNLPRTLLMYYTNFISSPEGYFQTVVCNAPELARTVVNSDLHYISWDIPPKQHPHVLNINDTNKMITSSSAFARKFKQDDPVLDVIDKHLLHREKEQLFTPGAWCSGNPKCSKVGNIYKITPGPGSQRLRVLVARLTLMAKFGQNQCK
;
A
#
# COMPACT_ATOMS: atom_id res chain seq x y z
N MET A 1 38.70 64.27 -49.03
CA MET A 1 37.34 64.70 -48.63
C MET A 1 36.36 63.56 -48.90
N ARG A 2 36.07 62.73 -47.89
CA ARG A 2 34.80 62.02 -47.60
C ARG A 2 35.08 60.96 -46.54
N SER A 3 34.82 61.37 -45.29
CA SER A 3 34.72 60.52 -44.11
C SER A 3 33.58 59.52 -44.32
N PHE A 4 33.85 58.22 -44.14
CA PHE A 4 32.80 57.23 -43.94
C PHE A 4 32.48 57.18 -42.44
N ASN A 5 31.53 58.03 -42.05
CA ASN A 5 30.79 57.88 -40.80
C ASN A 5 29.95 56.60 -40.89
N MET A 6 30.39 55.55 -40.20
CA MET A 6 29.53 54.41 -39.92
C MET A 6 28.58 54.83 -38.79
N GLU A 7 27.28 54.88 -39.08
CA GLU A 7 26.24 55.37 -38.19
C GLU A 7 26.24 54.64 -36.83
N GLN A 8 26.38 55.41 -35.73
CA GLN A 8 26.23 54.95 -34.34
C GLN A 8 24.83 54.42 -33.97
N LYS A 9 23.89 54.29 -34.92
CA LYS A 9 22.51 53.86 -34.67
C LYS A 9 22.34 52.37 -34.38
N TRP A 10 23.32 51.53 -34.76
CA TRP A 10 23.24 50.07 -34.57
C TRP A 10 24.12 49.54 -33.43
N VAL A 11 24.96 50.38 -32.83
CA VAL A 11 25.86 49.98 -31.74
C VAL A 11 25.07 49.67 -30.46
N PHE A 12 24.07 50.48 -30.13
CA PHE A 12 23.28 50.33 -28.91
C PHE A 12 22.39 49.06 -28.90
N PRO A 13 21.65 48.72 -29.99
CA PRO A 13 20.93 47.46 -30.09
C PRO A 13 21.85 46.23 -30.03
N PHE A 14 23.03 46.31 -30.62
CA PHE A 14 23.99 45.19 -30.63
C PHE A 14 24.58 44.93 -29.24
N ILE A 15 24.85 45.99 -28.46
CA ILE A 15 25.31 45.88 -27.07
C ILE A 15 24.20 45.28 -26.18
N LEU A 16 22.94 45.71 -26.35
CA LEU A 16 21.81 45.16 -25.58
C LEU A 16 21.56 43.68 -25.87
N ILE A 17 21.66 43.26 -27.14
CA ILE A 17 21.54 41.86 -27.55
C ILE A 17 22.73 41.04 -27.00
N SER A 18 23.95 41.59 -27.07
CA SER A 18 25.15 40.97 -26.51
C SER A 18 25.04 40.75 -24.99
N VAL A 19 24.59 41.77 -24.23
CA VAL A 19 24.38 41.66 -22.78
C VAL A 19 23.26 40.67 -22.45
N GLY A 20 22.17 40.64 -23.24
CA GLY A 20 21.11 39.65 -23.10
C GLY A 20 21.60 38.22 -23.35
N CYS A 21 22.40 37.99 -24.39
CA CYS A 21 23.00 36.69 -24.69
C CYS A 21 23.99 36.25 -23.60
N ILE A 22 24.77 37.17 -23.02
CA ILE A 22 25.67 36.87 -21.89
C ILE A 22 24.85 36.51 -20.64
N PHE A 23 23.72 37.17 -20.38
CA PHE A 23 22.84 36.86 -19.25
C PHE A 23 22.13 35.50 -19.42
N PHE A 24 21.69 35.16 -20.63
CA PHE A 24 21.14 33.84 -20.95
C PHE A 24 22.20 32.73 -20.90
N ALA A 25 23.44 33.01 -21.31
CA ALA A 25 24.57 32.09 -21.14
C ALA A 25 24.91 31.89 -19.65
N ALA A 26 24.96 32.97 -18.85
CA ALA A 26 25.27 32.87 -17.42
C ALA A 26 24.19 32.14 -16.62
N THR A 27 22.90 32.29 -16.98
CA THR A 27 21.80 31.55 -16.35
C THR A 27 21.73 30.09 -16.80
N SER A 28 22.03 29.79 -18.07
CA SER A 28 22.10 28.40 -18.55
C SER A 28 23.32 27.63 -18.00
N PHE A 29 24.44 28.29 -17.72
CA PHE A 29 25.57 27.68 -17.00
C PHE A 29 25.30 27.50 -15.50
N ASN A 30 24.58 28.42 -14.83
CA ASN A 30 24.21 28.26 -13.42
C ASN A 30 23.16 27.14 -13.20
N VAL A 31 22.24 26.92 -14.14
CA VAL A 31 21.27 25.80 -14.07
C VAL A 31 21.94 24.44 -14.28
N ARG A 32 23.08 24.39 -14.98
CA ARG A 32 23.88 23.16 -15.17
C ARG A 32 24.91 22.91 -14.05
N LEU A 33 25.26 23.92 -13.26
CA LEU A 33 26.22 23.76 -12.16
C LEU A 33 25.55 23.30 -10.85
N VAL A 34 24.28 23.62 -10.63
CA VAL A 34 23.51 23.13 -9.46
C VAL A 34 23.08 21.65 -9.63
N SER A 35 23.14 21.10 -10.85
CA SER A 35 22.84 19.67 -11.11
C SER A 35 24.06 18.75 -11.09
N THR A 36 25.28 19.26 -10.82
CA THR A 36 26.53 18.46 -10.94
C THR A 36 27.33 18.35 -9.63
N ILE A 37 26.76 18.71 -8.47
CA ILE A 37 27.40 18.49 -7.16
C ILE A 37 26.56 17.51 -6.33
N HIS A 38 26.51 16.26 -6.80
CA HIS A 38 26.37 15.08 -5.93
C HIS A 38 27.01 13.87 -6.64
N ASN A 39 28.27 13.63 -6.29
CA ASN A 39 29.05 12.40 -6.41
C ASN A 39 29.14 11.69 -7.77
N PHE A 40 30.17 12.08 -8.52
CA PHE A 40 30.98 11.18 -9.35
C PHE A 40 31.65 10.12 -8.45
N ASN A 41 31.12 8.90 -8.44
CA ASN A 41 31.86 7.65 -8.20
C ASN A 41 30.96 6.46 -8.59
N SER A 42 30.75 6.25 -9.90
CA SER A 42 30.25 4.98 -10.45
C SER A 42 30.20 4.99 -11.99
N ILE A 43 31.28 5.37 -12.68
CA ILE A 43 31.39 5.11 -14.13
C ILE A 43 32.83 4.74 -14.44
N PHE A 44 33.20 3.50 -14.17
CA PHE A 44 34.27 2.77 -14.87
C PHE A 44 34.11 1.29 -14.54
N PHE A 45 33.23 0.56 -15.24
CA PHE A 45 33.34 -0.89 -15.47
C PHE A 45 32.35 -1.31 -16.55
N PHE A 46 32.62 -0.94 -17.81
CA PHE A 46 32.08 -1.65 -18.96
C PHE A 46 33.12 -1.71 -20.07
N LEU A 47 33.92 -2.76 -20.05
CA LEU A 47 34.60 -3.32 -21.21
C LEU A 47 34.50 -4.85 -21.10
N PRO A 48 33.75 -5.53 -21.98
CA PRO A 48 33.58 -6.97 -21.91
C PRO A 48 34.77 -7.65 -22.58
N SER A 49 35.57 -8.37 -21.80
CA SER A 49 36.44 -9.40 -22.35
C SER A 49 36.54 -10.56 -21.37
N ARG A 50 35.77 -11.61 -21.66
CA ARG A 50 36.12 -13.04 -21.60
C ARG A 50 34.84 -13.88 -21.45
N LEU A 51 34.76 -14.87 -22.32
CA LEU A 51 33.74 -15.90 -22.40
C LEU A 51 33.38 -16.47 -21.02
N ALA A 52 32.11 -16.33 -20.65
CA ALA A 52 31.45 -17.24 -19.72
C ALA A 52 30.04 -17.47 -20.24
N THR A 53 29.80 -18.68 -20.74
CA THR A 53 28.49 -19.20 -21.09
C THR A 53 27.59 -19.19 -19.86
N ASN A 54 26.72 -18.19 -19.75
CA ASN A 54 25.62 -18.19 -18.79
C ASN A 54 24.31 -18.50 -19.52
N GLN A 55 23.79 -19.70 -19.30
CA GLN A 55 22.38 -19.99 -19.48
C GLN A 55 21.60 -19.22 -18.40
N THR A 56 21.17 -18.00 -18.72
CA THR A 56 20.08 -17.34 -17.99
C THR A 56 18.77 -17.79 -18.62
N ALA A 57 18.18 -18.86 -18.07
CA ALA A 57 16.77 -19.12 -18.30
C ALA A 57 15.95 -18.11 -17.48
N PRO A 58 15.04 -17.32 -18.08
CA PRO A 58 14.15 -16.47 -17.32
C PRO A 58 13.10 -17.36 -16.63
N ILE A 59 13.13 -17.41 -15.31
CA ILE A 59 12.11 -18.08 -14.50
C ILE A 59 10.91 -17.12 -14.41
N PHE A 60 9.83 -17.41 -15.13
CA PHE A 60 8.61 -16.60 -15.16
C PHE A 60 7.66 -16.94 -14.00
N VAL A 61 6.93 -15.93 -13.50
CA VAL A 61 6.09 -16.01 -12.29
C VAL A 61 4.93 -17.00 -12.43
N GLU A 62 4.35 -17.07 -13.61
CA GLU A 62 3.21 -17.92 -13.96
C GLU A 62 3.64 -19.38 -14.13
N ALA A 63 4.90 -19.61 -14.54
CA ALA A 63 5.50 -20.93 -14.47
C ALA A 63 5.67 -21.38 -13.01
N LYS A 64 5.82 -20.47 -12.03
CA LYS A 64 5.86 -20.81 -10.59
C LYS A 64 4.46 -21.06 -10.01
N ILE A 65 3.44 -20.36 -10.53
CA ILE A 65 2.02 -20.60 -10.19
C ILE A 65 1.56 -21.96 -10.73
N SER A 66 1.94 -22.32 -11.97
CA SER A 66 1.66 -23.63 -12.57
C SER A 66 2.58 -24.77 -12.08
N ALA A 67 3.87 -24.52 -11.81
CA ALA A 67 4.84 -25.55 -11.39
C ALA A 67 4.89 -25.81 -9.88
N SER A 68 4.07 -25.10 -9.09
CA SER A 68 3.81 -25.43 -7.67
C SER A 68 3.31 -26.87 -7.47
N ALA A 69 2.90 -27.56 -8.55
CA ALA A 69 2.49 -28.95 -8.51
C ALA A 69 3.64 -29.99 -8.41
N THR A 70 4.91 -29.65 -8.68
CA THR A 70 5.94 -30.70 -8.90
C THR A 70 7.37 -30.42 -8.40
N ALA A 71 7.68 -29.29 -7.74
CA ALA A 71 9.01 -29.05 -7.17
C ALA A 71 9.05 -29.34 -5.65
N PRO A 72 10.15 -29.88 -5.08
CA PRO A 72 10.32 -29.94 -3.63
C PRO A 72 10.34 -28.52 -3.09
N ALA A 73 9.39 -28.18 -2.22
CA ALA A 73 9.26 -26.83 -1.68
C ALA A 73 10.55 -26.42 -0.95
N PRO A 74 11.08 -25.19 -1.17
CA PRO A 74 12.07 -24.64 -0.27
C PRO A 74 11.48 -24.68 1.15
N VAL A 75 12.30 -24.95 2.17
CA VAL A 75 11.86 -25.03 3.57
C VAL A 75 11.16 -23.73 3.93
N VAL A 76 9.83 -23.72 3.82
CA VAL A 76 9.01 -22.55 4.15
C VAL A 76 9.17 -22.38 5.66
N SER A 77 9.71 -21.23 6.07
CA SER A 77 9.63 -20.82 7.48
C SER A 77 8.19 -21.04 7.94
N SER A 78 7.98 -21.87 8.96
CA SER A 78 6.64 -22.22 9.45
C SER A 78 5.84 -20.97 9.84
N ILE A 79 6.54 -19.92 10.29
CA ILE A 79 5.95 -18.65 10.70
C ILE A 79 5.79 -17.75 9.46
N PRO A 80 4.57 -17.26 9.18
CA PRO A 80 4.33 -16.34 8.09
C PRO A 80 4.95 -14.97 8.32
N ARG A 81 5.00 -14.16 7.28
CA ARG A 81 5.46 -12.78 7.33
C ARG A 81 4.49 -11.87 6.58
N PHE A 82 4.07 -10.79 7.21
CA PHE A 82 3.17 -9.81 6.62
C PHE A 82 3.94 -8.60 6.11
N ALA A 83 3.46 -8.02 5.03
CA ALA A 83 3.93 -6.78 4.47
C ALA A 83 2.81 -5.74 4.52
N TYR A 84 3.00 -4.65 5.25
CA TYR A 84 1.97 -3.64 5.47
C TYR A 84 2.21 -2.42 4.59
N LEU A 85 1.15 -1.89 3.99
CA LEU A 85 1.05 -0.47 3.67
C LEU A 85 0.23 0.20 4.78
N ILE A 86 0.82 1.19 5.44
CA ILE A 86 0.12 2.05 6.40
C ILE A 86 0.13 3.48 5.84
N SER A 87 -1.03 3.97 5.42
CA SER A 87 -1.14 5.25 4.72
C SER A 87 -2.06 6.25 5.43
N GLY A 88 -1.64 7.52 5.46
CA GLY A 88 -2.41 8.63 6.02
C GLY A 88 -2.41 9.85 5.09
N SER A 89 -3.16 10.87 5.52
CA SER A 89 -3.30 12.18 4.88
C SER A 89 -2.90 13.27 5.87
N LYS A 90 -3.10 14.54 5.47
CA LYS A 90 -2.91 15.70 6.35
C LYS A 90 -3.50 15.51 7.76
N GLY A 91 -2.66 15.70 8.77
CA GLY A 91 -3.04 15.59 10.19
C GLY A 91 -3.10 14.16 10.73
N ASP A 92 -2.69 13.16 9.94
CA ASP A 92 -2.73 11.75 10.36
C ASP A 92 -1.42 11.25 10.96
N MET A 93 -0.35 12.06 11.05
CA MET A 93 0.96 11.61 11.51
C MET A 93 0.92 10.87 12.86
N GLU A 94 0.21 11.40 13.87
CA GLU A 94 0.15 10.76 15.18
C GLU A 94 -0.65 9.45 15.15
N LYS A 95 -1.70 9.37 14.33
CA LYS A 95 -2.45 8.13 14.13
C LYS A 95 -1.59 7.07 13.42
N LEU A 96 -0.83 7.47 12.39
CA LEU A 96 0.11 6.60 11.70
C LEU A 96 1.20 6.09 12.64
N TRP A 97 1.74 6.97 13.48
CA TRP A 97 2.72 6.61 14.48
C TRP A 97 2.14 5.56 15.45
N ARG A 98 0.95 5.82 16.01
CA ARG A 98 0.28 4.93 16.95
C ARG A 98 -0.01 3.55 16.38
N ILE A 99 -0.56 3.48 15.16
CA ILE A 99 -0.91 2.20 14.52
C ILE A 99 0.35 1.43 14.08
N LEU A 100 1.40 2.10 13.59
CA LEU A 100 2.67 1.45 13.26
C LEU A 100 3.27 0.75 14.47
N LEU A 101 3.29 1.42 15.62
CA LEU A 101 3.75 0.85 16.88
C LEU A 101 2.84 -0.29 17.38
N ALA A 102 1.54 -0.20 17.13
CA ALA A 102 0.57 -1.24 17.51
C ALA A 102 0.74 -2.52 16.69
N LEU A 103 1.14 -2.38 15.42
CA LEU A 103 1.30 -3.45 14.45
C LEU A 103 2.71 -4.01 14.36
N TYR A 104 3.69 -3.41 15.05
CA TYR A 104 5.09 -3.74 14.83
C TYR A 104 5.46 -5.16 15.29
N HIS A 105 6.14 -5.90 14.42
CA HIS A 105 6.77 -7.18 14.68
C HIS A 105 8.02 -7.30 13.79
N PRO A 106 9.16 -7.78 14.31
CA PRO A 106 10.42 -7.81 13.56
C PRO A 106 10.44 -8.74 12.34
N LEU A 107 9.53 -9.74 12.28
CA LEU A 107 9.37 -10.61 11.11
C LEU A 107 8.63 -9.95 9.92
N ASN A 108 7.85 -8.91 10.20
CA ASN A 108 7.01 -8.27 9.19
C ASN A 108 7.76 -7.12 8.50
N HIS A 109 7.20 -6.62 7.40
CA HIS A 109 7.74 -5.49 6.64
C HIS A 109 6.70 -4.37 6.56
N TYR A 110 7.15 -3.12 6.58
CA TYR A 110 6.26 -1.96 6.64
C TYR A 110 6.65 -0.92 5.60
N VAL A 111 5.69 -0.49 4.81
CA VAL A 111 5.76 0.73 4.00
C VAL A 111 4.81 1.76 4.61
N VAL A 112 5.36 2.90 5.01
CA VAL A 112 4.63 4.01 5.63
C VAL A 112 4.53 5.16 4.64
N HIS A 113 3.36 5.76 4.53
CA HIS A 113 3.09 6.82 3.57
C HIS A 113 2.17 7.91 4.16
N LEU A 114 2.62 9.16 4.10
CA LEU A 114 1.76 10.34 4.21
C LEU A 114 1.62 10.94 2.82
N ASP A 115 0.39 11.20 2.39
CA ASP A 115 0.11 11.68 1.03
C ASP A 115 0.60 13.13 0.79
N LEU A 116 0.54 13.55 -0.47
CA LEU A 116 1.05 14.86 -0.90
C LEU A 116 0.23 16.05 -0.34
N GLU A 117 -0.98 15.83 0.16
CA GLU A 117 -1.76 16.85 0.87
C GLU A 117 -1.18 17.17 2.25
N SER A 118 -0.46 16.22 2.83
CA SER A 118 0.20 16.38 4.13
C SER A 118 1.34 17.41 4.02
N PRO A 119 1.40 18.41 4.93
CA PRO A 119 2.48 19.38 4.99
C PRO A 119 3.86 18.73 4.96
N LEU A 120 4.83 19.41 4.37
CA LEU A 120 6.20 18.89 4.26
C LEU A 120 6.80 18.63 5.65
N GLU A 121 6.53 19.51 6.59
CA GLU A 121 6.99 19.43 7.99
C GLU A 121 6.45 18.16 8.65
N GLU A 122 5.18 17.84 8.47
CA GLU A 122 4.54 16.63 9.01
C GLU A 122 5.19 15.36 8.42
N ARG A 123 5.46 15.36 7.10
CA ARG A 123 6.11 14.23 6.42
C ARG A 123 7.56 14.04 6.85
N LEU A 124 8.31 15.13 7.01
CA LEU A 124 9.70 15.09 7.47
C LEU A 124 9.79 14.68 8.94
N GLU A 125 8.86 15.12 9.78
CA GLU A 125 8.81 14.70 11.18
C GLU A 125 8.54 13.20 11.30
N LEU A 126 7.57 12.65 10.55
CA LEU A 126 7.33 11.21 10.53
C LEU A 126 8.57 10.42 10.06
N ALA A 127 9.25 10.89 9.02
CA ALA A 127 10.50 10.29 8.54
C ALA A 127 11.58 10.28 9.62
N SER A 128 11.81 11.44 10.25
CA SER A 128 12.75 11.63 11.35
C SER A 128 12.45 10.69 12.53
N ARG A 129 11.17 10.53 12.93
CA ARG A 129 10.77 9.61 14.00
C ARG A 129 11.07 8.15 13.66
N ILE A 130 10.81 7.73 12.42
CA ILE A 130 11.08 6.36 11.97
C ILE A 130 12.60 6.09 11.94
N GLU A 131 13.39 7.00 11.39
CA GLU A 131 14.86 6.87 11.28
C GLU A 131 15.57 6.87 12.63
N LYS A 132 15.02 7.60 13.61
CA LYS A 132 15.59 7.69 14.97
C LYS A 132 15.15 6.58 15.91
N GLN A 133 14.14 5.78 15.55
CA GLN A 133 13.62 4.72 16.40
C GLN A 133 14.60 3.52 16.43
N PRO A 134 15.26 3.23 17.57
CA PRO A 134 16.32 2.22 17.61
C PRO A 134 15.91 0.83 17.10
N VAL A 135 14.70 0.36 17.43
CA VAL A 135 14.21 -0.95 17.00
C VAL A 135 14.01 -1.00 15.47
N PHE A 136 13.52 0.08 14.86
CA PHE A 136 13.33 0.13 13.41
C PHE A 136 14.67 0.18 12.68
N THR A 137 15.64 0.91 13.23
CA THR A 137 17.00 1.01 12.68
C THR A 137 17.78 -0.29 12.82
N GLU A 138 17.64 -0.99 13.96
CA GLU A 138 18.26 -2.29 14.21
C GLU A 138 17.75 -3.37 13.24
N VAL A 139 16.43 -3.46 13.04
CA VAL A 139 15.82 -4.51 12.21
C VAL A 139 15.78 -4.13 10.73
N GLY A 140 15.64 -2.85 10.40
CA GLY A 140 15.64 -2.35 9.03
C GLY A 140 14.39 -2.70 8.22
N ASN A 141 13.27 -3.02 8.87
CA ASN A 141 12.03 -3.51 8.25
C ASN A 141 10.91 -2.47 8.08
N VAL A 142 11.19 -1.19 8.39
CA VAL A 142 10.25 -0.07 8.18
C VAL A 142 10.81 0.88 7.12
N PHE A 143 10.02 1.14 6.08
CA PHE A 143 10.39 2.02 4.97
C PHE A 143 9.36 3.13 4.81
N ILE A 144 9.81 4.39 4.74
CA ILE A 144 8.94 5.53 4.45
C ILE A 144 9.04 5.95 2.99
N ILE A 145 7.89 6.24 2.37
CA ILE A 145 7.84 6.85 1.04
C ILE A 145 8.11 8.35 1.18
N HIS A 146 9.34 8.79 0.90
CA HIS A 146 9.70 10.22 0.95
C HIS A 146 9.05 11.04 -0.17
N LYS A 147 8.98 10.49 -1.38
CA LYS A 147 8.28 11.11 -2.51
C LYS A 147 6.79 10.79 -2.41
N ALA A 148 6.08 11.59 -1.62
CA ALA A 148 4.66 11.42 -1.35
C ALA A 148 3.82 11.37 -2.64
N ASN A 149 2.88 10.43 -2.68
CA ASN A 149 1.91 10.33 -3.77
C ASN A 149 0.70 11.20 -3.46
N MET A 150 0.08 11.80 -4.47
CA MET A 150 -1.26 12.37 -4.32
C MET A 150 -2.27 11.22 -4.22
N VAL A 151 -3.22 11.29 -3.28
CA VAL A 151 -4.19 10.20 -3.04
C VAL A 151 -5.60 10.75 -2.93
N THR A 152 -6.45 10.45 -3.92
CA THR A 152 -7.88 10.75 -3.93
C THR A 152 -8.67 9.47 -3.64
N TYR A 153 -9.42 9.44 -2.52
CA TYR A 153 -10.15 8.24 -2.07
C TYR A 153 -11.11 7.66 -3.13
N ARG A 154 -11.81 8.54 -3.86
CA ARG A 154 -12.79 8.14 -4.90
C ARG A 154 -12.14 7.88 -6.27
N GLY A 155 -10.85 8.15 -6.41
CA GLY A 155 -10.13 8.10 -7.68
C GLY A 155 -9.14 6.94 -7.78
N PRO A 156 -8.50 6.79 -8.95
CA PRO A 156 -7.49 5.76 -9.20
C PRO A 156 -6.17 6.00 -8.47
N THR A 157 -5.89 7.22 -8.01
CA THR A 157 -4.63 7.55 -7.34
C THR A 157 -4.40 6.74 -6.06
N MET A 158 -5.45 6.36 -5.34
CA MET A 158 -5.35 5.43 -4.21
C MET A 158 -4.95 4.01 -4.65
N VAL A 159 -5.46 3.51 -5.78
CA VAL A 159 -5.02 2.22 -6.37
C VAL A 159 -3.55 2.29 -6.76
N ALA A 160 -3.14 3.37 -7.40
CA ALA A 160 -1.75 3.59 -7.79
C ALA A 160 -0.82 3.63 -6.57
N ASN A 161 -1.23 4.28 -5.47
CA ASN A 161 -0.47 4.28 -4.22
C ASN A 161 -0.32 2.88 -3.61
N THR A 162 -1.39 2.08 -3.59
CA THR A 162 -1.34 0.68 -3.13
C THR A 162 -0.39 -0.15 -4.00
N LEU A 163 -0.48 -0.04 -5.33
CA LEU A 163 0.43 -0.74 -6.25
C LEU A 163 1.89 -0.28 -6.10
N HIS A 164 2.12 1.01 -5.83
CA HIS A 164 3.46 1.54 -5.57
C HIS A 164 4.07 0.94 -4.28
N ALA A 165 3.29 0.85 -3.20
CA ALA A 165 3.73 0.18 -1.98
C ALA A 165 4.05 -1.31 -2.19
N CYS A 166 3.17 -2.02 -2.92
CA CYS A 166 3.42 -3.40 -3.35
C CYS A 166 4.74 -3.53 -4.11
N ALA A 167 4.99 -2.66 -5.09
CA ALA A 167 6.22 -2.67 -5.89
C ALA A 167 7.47 -2.40 -5.04
N ILE A 168 7.39 -1.50 -4.07
CA ILE A 168 8.47 -1.24 -3.11
C ILE A 168 8.75 -2.51 -2.28
N LEU A 169 7.72 -3.12 -1.70
CA LEU A 169 7.86 -4.32 -0.88
C LEU A 169 8.45 -5.50 -1.66
N LEU A 170 7.98 -5.71 -2.88
CA LEU A 170 8.52 -6.74 -3.78
C LEU A 170 10.00 -6.49 -4.13
N LYS A 171 10.40 -5.23 -4.34
CA LYS A 171 11.78 -4.86 -4.65
C LYS A 171 12.71 -5.01 -3.43
N ARG A 172 12.24 -4.62 -2.24
CA ARG A 172 13.08 -4.54 -1.04
C ARG A 172 13.27 -5.88 -0.34
N THR A 173 12.28 -6.77 -0.40
CA THR A 173 12.31 -8.02 0.36
C THR A 173 11.61 -9.16 -0.39
N LYS A 174 12.22 -10.34 -0.34
CA LYS A 174 11.66 -11.58 -0.91
C LYS A 174 10.85 -12.37 0.11
N ASP A 175 10.95 -12.01 1.39
CA ASP A 175 10.51 -12.86 2.48
C ASP A 175 9.26 -12.29 3.15
N TRP A 176 8.15 -12.31 2.43
CA TRP A 176 6.81 -12.06 2.97
C TRP A 176 5.76 -12.83 2.18
N ASP A 177 4.64 -13.11 2.84
CA ASP A 177 3.63 -14.04 2.36
C ASP A 177 2.33 -13.34 1.98
N TRP A 178 1.93 -12.35 2.78
CA TRP A 178 0.73 -11.56 2.55
C TRP A 178 0.99 -10.06 2.68
N PHE A 179 0.38 -9.30 1.78
CA PHE A 179 0.29 -7.86 1.82
C PHE A 179 -1.01 -7.42 2.48
N ILE A 180 -0.97 -6.41 3.35
CA ILE A 180 -2.14 -5.81 4.02
C ILE A 180 -2.08 -4.30 3.84
N ASN A 181 -3.14 -3.70 3.31
CA ASN A 181 -3.27 -2.23 3.29
C ASN A 181 -4.12 -1.74 4.46
N LEU A 182 -3.69 -0.67 5.11
CA LEU A 182 -4.38 0.00 6.22
C LEU A 182 -4.26 1.52 6.06
N SER A 183 -5.28 2.24 6.53
CA SER A 183 -5.21 3.69 6.71
C SER A 183 -4.89 4.07 8.14
N ALA A 184 -4.59 5.36 8.35
CA ALA A 184 -4.49 5.95 9.68
C ALA A 184 -5.79 5.89 10.50
N SER A 185 -6.91 5.48 9.91
CA SER A 185 -8.20 5.31 10.61
C SER A 185 -8.53 3.86 10.96
N ASP A 186 -7.64 2.92 10.63
CA ASP A 186 -7.76 1.51 11.00
C ASP A 186 -7.03 1.23 12.32
N TYR A 187 -7.38 0.12 12.98
CA TYR A 187 -6.67 -0.33 14.18
C TYR A 187 -6.76 -1.86 14.34
N PRO A 188 -5.71 -2.54 14.82
CA PRO A 188 -5.75 -3.98 15.06
C PRO A 188 -6.65 -4.34 16.25
N LEU A 189 -7.34 -5.47 16.16
CA LEU A 189 -8.14 -6.10 17.23
C LEU A 189 -7.47 -7.36 17.81
N VAL A 190 -6.30 -7.72 17.28
CA VAL A 190 -5.49 -8.87 17.68
C VAL A 190 -4.02 -8.47 17.70
N THR A 191 -3.20 -9.17 18.49
CA THR A 191 -1.75 -8.96 18.47
C THR A 191 -1.12 -9.51 17.19
N GLN A 192 0.14 -9.13 16.91
CA GLN A 192 0.87 -9.70 15.78
C GLN A 192 1.14 -11.20 15.97
N ASP A 193 1.45 -11.63 17.20
CA ASP A 193 1.61 -13.06 17.53
C ASP A 193 0.31 -13.84 17.25
N ASP A 194 -0.86 -13.27 17.57
CA ASP A 194 -2.16 -13.88 17.26
C ASP A 194 -2.39 -14.05 15.75
N LEU A 195 -2.06 -13.00 14.98
CA LEU A 195 -2.24 -12.98 13.54
C LEU A 195 -1.28 -13.97 12.86
N LEU A 196 0.00 -13.94 13.23
CA LEU A 196 1.05 -14.85 12.75
C LEU A 196 0.71 -16.31 13.04
N TYR A 197 0.25 -16.61 14.26
CA TYR A 197 -0.19 -17.95 14.64
C TYR A 197 -1.45 -18.39 13.88
N THR A 198 -2.41 -17.49 13.65
CA THR A 198 -3.62 -17.86 12.91
C THR A 198 -3.33 -18.17 11.44
N PHE A 199 -2.39 -17.46 10.83
CA PHE A 199 -2.02 -17.61 9.42
C PHE A 199 -0.94 -18.67 9.16
N SER A 200 -0.37 -19.30 10.20
CA SER A 200 0.65 -20.34 10.02
C SER A 200 0.11 -21.57 9.30
N ASP A 201 -1.16 -21.92 9.56
CA ASP A 201 -1.81 -23.14 9.05
C ASP A 201 -2.51 -22.90 7.69
N LEU A 202 -2.47 -21.67 7.17
CA LEU A 202 -3.17 -21.30 5.95
C LEU A 202 -2.31 -21.51 4.71
N ASP A 203 -2.98 -21.89 3.63
CA ASP A 203 -2.39 -21.84 2.30
C ASP A 203 -2.02 -20.38 1.96
N ARG A 204 -0.73 -20.18 1.73
CA ARG A 204 -0.08 -18.89 1.39
C ARG A 204 -0.63 -18.26 0.11
N SER A 205 -1.31 -19.01 -0.74
CA SER A 205 -1.93 -18.52 -1.97
C SER A 205 -3.26 -17.80 -1.74
N LEU A 206 -3.88 -17.93 -0.56
CA LEU A 206 -5.20 -17.37 -0.29
C LEU A 206 -5.19 -15.83 -0.27
N ASN A 207 -6.24 -15.24 -0.82
CA ASN A 207 -6.49 -13.80 -0.86
C ASN A 207 -7.79 -13.49 -0.10
N PHE A 208 -7.72 -12.67 0.94
CA PHE A 208 -8.90 -12.17 1.65
C PHE A 208 -9.33 -10.86 1.01
N ILE A 209 -10.30 -10.96 0.09
CA ILE A 209 -10.83 -9.85 -0.70
C ILE A 209 -12.35 -9.95 -0.65
N GLU A 210 -13.02 -9.00 0.02
CA GLU A 210 -14.47 -8.90 -0.06
C GLU A 210 -14.88 -8.47 -1.48
N HIS A 211 -15.85 -9.18 -2.06
CA HIS A 211 -16.32 -8.92 -3.40
C HIS A 211 -17.78 -9.34 -3.64
N THR A 212 -18.40 -8.66 -4.59
CA THR A 212 -19.68 -9.03 -5.20
C THR A 212 -19.73 -8.63 -6.66
N SER A 213 -20.36 -9.46 -7.49
CA SER A 213 -20.71 -9.12 -8.88
C SER A 213 -22.10 -8.49 -9.01
N ARG A 214 -22.86 -8.37 -7.89
CA ARG A 214 -24.20 -7.78 -7.86
C ARG A 214 -24.09 -6.28 -7.63
N LEU A 215 -23.71 -5.55 -8.67
CA LEU A 215 -23.39 -4.13 -8.55
C LEU A 215 -24.64 -3.25 -8.29
N GLY A 216 -25.82 -3.64 -8.77
CA GLY A 216 -27.06 -2.86 -8.58
C GLY A 216 -26.89 -1.41 -9.04
N TRP A 217 -27.27 -0.46 -8.19
CA TRP A 217 -27.14 0.98 -8.45
C TRP A 217 -25.70 1.43 -8.76
N LYS A 218 -24.67 0.66 -8.35
CA LYS A 218 -23.27 0.99 -8.65
C LYS A 218 -22.97 0.94 -10.17
N LEU A 219 -23.76 0.20 -10.96
CA LEU A 219 -23.61 0.23 -12.43
C LEU A 219 -23.83 1.64 -12.98
N ASP A 220 -25.00 2.22 -12.70
CA ASP A 220 -25.41 3.52 -13.24
C ASP A 220 -24.69 4.71 -12.58
N LYS A 221 -24.24 4.53 -11.34
CA LYS A 221 -23.65 5.60 -10.52
C LYS A 221 -22.13 5.53 -10.39
N ARG A 222 -21.49 4.41 -10.72
CA ARG A 222 -20.02 4.25 -10.62
C ARG A 222 -19.34 3.74 -11.88
N ALA A 223 -19.91 2.71 -12.52
CA ALA A 223 -19.29 2.07 -13.68
C ALA A 223 -19.50 2.82 -14.99
N MET A 224 -20.74 3.25 -15.26
CA MET A 224 -21.11 3.98 -16.48
C MET A 224 -20.67 5.45 -16.51
N PRO A 225 -20.71 6.21 -15.39
CA PRO A 225 -20.16 7.55 -15.38
C PRO A 225 -18.64 7.52 -15.58
N LEU A 226 -18.11 8.55 -16.25
CA LEU A 226 -16.68 8.77 -16.37
C LEU A 226 -16.27 9.85 -15.36
N ILE A 227 -15.13 9.64 -14.70
CA ILE A 227 -14.49 10.66 -13.88
C ILE A 227 -13.10 11.03 -14.41
N VAL A 228 -12.68 12.23 -14.09
CA VAL A 228 -11.27 12.62 -14.09
C VAL A 228 -10.86 12.89 -12.65
N ASP A 229 -9.71 12.36 -12.26
CA ASP A 229 -9.10 12.61 -10.95
C ASP A 229 -8.02 13.70 -11.10
N PRO A 230 -8.26 14.91 -10.58
CA PRO A 230 -7.27 15.99 -10.61
C PRO A 230 -5.93 15.60 -9.97
N GLY A 231 -5.93 14.65 -9.01
CA GLY A 231 -4.73 14.16 -8.36
C GLY A 231 -3.73 13.47 -9.30
N LEU A 232 -4.12 13.18 -10.55
CA LEU A 232 -3.22 12.67 -11.58
C LEU A 232 -2.29 13.75 -12.18
N TYR A 233 -2.66 15.03 -12.12
CA TYR A 233 -1.92 16.11 -12.77
C TYR A 233 -1.77 17.40 -11.94
N LEU A 234 -2.44 17.51 -10.79
CA LEU A 234 -2.32 18.64 -9.88
C LEU A 234 -1.70 18.21 -8.54
N SER A 235 -0.95 19.14 -7.93
CA SER A 235 -0.40 18.98 -6.58
C SER A 235 -1.37 19.41 -5.49
N ASN A 236 -2.45 20.12 -5.81
CA ASN A 236 -3.49 20.48 -4.84
C ASN A 236 -4.60 19.43 -4.87
N LYS A 237 -4.92 18.87 -3.70
CA LYS A 237 -5.93 17.81 -3.59
C LYS A 237 -7.32 18.38 -3.83
N SER A 238 -8.09 17.68 -4.66
CA SER A 238 -9.50 17.96 -4.92
C SER A 238 -10.24 16.65 -5.21
N ASP A 239 -11.57 16.65 -5.05
CA ASP A 239 -12.35 15.44 -5.38
C ASP A 239 -12.38 15.23 -6.90
N VAL A 240 -12.69 13.99 -7.29
CA VAL A 240 -12.91 13.62 -8.68
C VAL A 240 -14.11 14.39 -9.25
N PHE A 241 -14.07 14.73 -10.53
CA PHE A 241 -15.20 15.36 -11.21
C PHE A 241 -15.72 14.49 -12.34
N LEU A 242 -17.03 14.56 -12.58
CA LEU A 242 -17.70 13.80 -13.63
C LEU A 242 -17.44 14.43 -15.00
N VAL A 243 -17.25 13.57 -15.99
CA VAL A 243 -17.18 13.97 -17.39
C VAL A 243 -18.21 13.20 -18.22
N GLY A 244 -18.65 13.80 -19.31
CA GLY A 244 -19.61 13.21 -20.25
C GLY A 244 -18.97 12.86 -21.59
N PRO A 245 -19.64 12.03 -22.42
CA PRO A 245 -20.86 11.26 -22.09
C PRO A 245 -20.55 10.06 -21.17
N LYS A 246 -21.60 9.38 -20.68
CA LYS A 246 -21.43 8.09 -20.00
C LYS A 246 -20.91 7.03 -20.98
N ARG A 247 -20.24 6.00 -20.45
CA ARG A 247 -19.84 4.81 -21.23
C ARG A 247 -20.82 3.65 -21.04
N THR A 248 -20.79 2.71 -21.99
CA THR A 248 -21.38 1.38 -21.81
C THR A 248 -20.51 0.51 -20.90
N LEU A 249 -21.09 -0.58 -20.39
CA LEU A 249 -20.37 -1.54 -19.56
C LEU A 249 -19.41 -2.39 -20.42
N PRO A 250 -18.25 -2.80 -19.87
CA PRO A 250 -17.31 -3.64 -20.59
C PRO A 250 -17.90 -5.03 -20.84
N THR A 251 -17.61 -5.60 -22.01
CA THR A 251 -18.01 -6.97 -22.38
C THR A 251 -16.86 -7.97 -22.30
N ALA A 252 -15.62 -7.47 -22.24
CA ALA A 252 -14.40 -8.30 -22.21
C ALA A 252 -14.08 -8.90 -20.83
N PHE A 253 -14.67 -8.36 -19.75
CA PHE A 253 -14.47 -8.82 -18.39
C PHE A 253 -15.71 -8.49 -17.54
N LYS A 254 -15.89 -9.23 -16.45
CA LYS A 254 -16.99 -9.03 -15.52
C LYS A 254 -16.57 -8.08 -14.40
N LEU A 255 -17.37 -7.05 -14.13
CA LEU A 255 -17.10 -6.13 -13.01
C LEU A 255 -17.42 -6.75 -11.66
N PHE A 256 -16.52 -6.53 -10.71
CA PHE A 256 -16.72 -6.81 -9.29
C PHE A 256 -16.50 -5.54 -8.47
N THR A 257 -17.18 -5.46 -7.33
CA THR A 257 -16.94 -4.40 -6.33
C THR A 257 -16.88 -5.00 -4.94
N GLY A 258 -16.24 -4.31 -4.00
CA GLY A 258 -16.21 -4.71 -2.61
C GLY A 258 -15.46 -3.71 -1.73
N SER A 259 -14.86 -4.20 -0.65
CA SER A 259 -14.05 -3.40 0.28
C SER A 259 -12.75 -2.89 -0.36
N ALA A 260 -12.31 -1.69 0.02
CA ALA A 260 -10.99 -1.19 -0.36
C ALA A 260 -9.85 -1.80 0.48
N TRP A 261 -10.18 -2.56 1.54
CA TRP A 261 -9.23 -3.20 2.46
C TRP A 261 -9.12 -4.67 2.14
N MET A 262 -7.91 -5.19 2.14
CA MET A 262 -7.65 -6.55 1.67
C MET A 262 -6.42 -7.14 2.36
N ILE A 263 -6.34 -8.47 2.32
CA ILE A 263 -5.11 -9.22 2.58
C ILE A 263 -4.79 -10.01 1.31
N LEU A 264 -3.71 -9.65 0.63
CA LEU A 264 -3.34 -10.18 -0.68
C LEU A 264 -2.16 -11.12 -0.55
N SER A 265 -2.27 -12.33 -1.07
CA SER A 265 -1.12 -13.23 -1.24
C SER A 265 -0.02 -12.55 -2.04
N ARG A 266 1.24 -12.88 -1.74
CA ARG A 266 2.37 -12.41 -2.52
C ARG A 266 2.24 -12.77 -4.01
N ALA A 267 1.75 -13.96 -4.33
CA ALA A 267 1.55 -14.39 -5.72
C ALA A 267 0.60 -13.45 -6.47
N PHE A 268 -0.51 -13.04 -5.85
CA PHE A 268 -1.42 -12.08 -6.47
C PHE A 268 -0.79 -10.69 -6.60
N VAL A 269 0.00 -10.26 -5.61
CA VAL A 269 0.73 -8.99 -5.68
C VAL A 269 1.77 -9.01 -6.82
N GLU A 270 2.50 -10.11 -6.99
CA GLU A 270 3.42 -10.31 -8.12
C GLU A 270 2.68 -10.28 -9.45
N TYR A 271 1.49 -10.88 -9.54
CA TYR A 271 0.64 -10.83 -10.74
C TYR A 271 0.25 -9.39 -11.13
N VAL A 272 -0.22 -8.57 -10.18
CA VAL A 272 -0.66 -7.20 -10.50
C VAL A 272 0.49 -6.21 -10.75
N VAL A 273 1.69 -6.45 -10.22
CA VAL A 273 2.85 -5.57 -10.39
C VAL A 273 3.76 -6.02 -11.54
N TRP A 274 4.04 -7.32 -11.66
CA TRP A 274 5.03 -7.90 -12.58
C TRP A 274 4.45 -8.85 -13.62
N GLY A 275 3.19 -9.28 -13.49
CA GLY A 275 2.59 -10.29 -14.37
C GLY A 275 2.75 -9.95 -15.86
N TRP A 276 2.98 -10.98 -16.69
CA TRP A 276 3.06 -10.81 -18.15
C TRP A 276 1.68 -10.66 -18.78
N ASP A 277 0.64 -11.21 -18.14
CA ASP A 277 -0.74 -11.04 -18.57
C ASP A 277 -1.10 -9.54 -18.59
N ASN A 278 -1.86 -9.14 -19.60
CA ASN A 278 -2.19 -7.72 -19.79
C ASN A 278 -3.42 -7.28 -18.97
N LEU A 279 -4.21 -8.21 -18.42
CA LEU A 279 -5.44 -7.96 -17.67
C LEU A 279 -5.24 -6.92 -16.55
N PRO A 280 -4.22 -7.01 -15.66
CA PRO A 280 -4.03 -6.00 -14.62
C PRO A 280 -3.79 -4.60 -15.18
N ARG A 281 -3.09 -4.48 -16.32
CA ARG A 281 -2.80 -3.19 -16.99
C ARG A 281 -4.03 -2.64 -17.70
N THR A 282 -4.76 -3.48 -18.45
CA THR A 282 -6.03 -3.11 -19.09
C THR A 282 -7.06 -2.66 -18.07
N LEU A 283 -7.20 -3.38 -16.95
CA LEU A 283 -8.10 -2.99 -15.88
C LEU A 283 -7.63 -1.70 -15.20
N LEU A 284 -6.33 -1.48 -15.01
CA LEU A 284 -5.83 -0.24 -14.44
C LEU A 284 -6.21 0.95 -15.32
N MET A 285 -6.06 0.83 -16.64
CA MET A 285 -6.54 1.84 -17.59
C MET A 285 -8.04 2.08 -17.48
N TYR A 286 -8.85 1.02 -17.40
CA TYR A 286 -10.32 1.13 -17.27
C TYR A 286 -10.75 1.82 -15.96
N TYR A 287 -10.06 1.51 -14.86
CA TYR A 287 -10.33 2.01 -13.52
C TYR A 287 -9.81 3.44 -13.29
N THR A 288 -9.08 4.04 -14.24
CA THR A 288 -8.72 5.47 -14.17
C THR A 288 -9.94 6.38 -14.22
N ASN A 289 -11.01 5.95 -14.91
CA ASN A 289 -12.26 6.71 -15.05
C ASN A 289 -13.47 6.03 -14.36
N PHE A 290 -13.24 5.25 -13.31
CA PHE A 290 -14.28 4.57 -12.53
C PHE A 290 -14.45 5.23 -11.15
N ILE A 291 -15.67 5.46 -10.67
CA ILE A 291 -15.87 6.07 -9.33
C ILE A 291 -15.61 5.05 -8.23
N SER A 292 -14.79 5.42 -7.24
CA SER A 292 -14.35 4.54 -6.15
C SER A 292 -13.54 3.35 -6.68
N SER A 293 -12.55 3.62 -7.54
CA SER A 293 -11.68 2.61 -8.14
C SER A 293 -11.06 1.60 -7.16
N PRO A 294 -10.64 1.98 -5.93
CA PRO A 294 -10.10 1.03 -4.95
C PRO A 294 -11.08 -0.06 -4.51
N GLU A 295 -12.39 0.21 -4.61
CA GLU A 295 -13.47 -0.73 -4.27
C GLU A 295 -13.86 -1.64 -5.46
N GLY A 296 -13.02 -1.75 -6.50
CA GLY A 296 -13.32 -2.61 -7.64
C GLY A 296 -12.14 -3.13 -8.45
N TYR A 297 -10.99 -2.41 -8.48
CA TYR A 297 -9.84 -2.83 -9.28
C TYR A 297 -9.35 -4.23 -8.90
N PHE A 298 -8.96 -4.44 -7.64
CA PHE A 298 -8.38 -5.70 -7.18
C PHE A 298 -9.38 -6.86 -7.26
N GLN A 299 -10.66 -6.62 -6.90
CA GLN A 299 -11.75 -7.59 -7.02
C GLN A 299 -11.92 -8.04 -8.48
N THR A 300 -11.93 -7.09 -9.41
CA THR A 300 -12.14 -7.39 -10.83
C THR A 300 -10.93 -8.09 -11.42
N VAL A 301 -9.71 -7.71 -11.05
CA VAL A 301 -8.50 -8.41 -11.53
C VAL A 301 -8.49 -9.85 -11.03
N VAL A 302 -8.65 -10.08 -9.72
CA VAL A 302 -8.55 -11.44 -9.15
C VAL A 302 -9.66 -12.35 -9.66
N CYS A 303 -10.89 -11.84 -9.81
CA CYS A 303 -12.04 -12.64 -10.23
C CYS A 303 -12.10 -12.90 -11.75
N ASN A 304 -11.36 -12.14 -12.57
CA ASN A 304 -11.25 -12.40 -14.01
C ASN A 304 -9.96 -13.16 -14.39
N ALA A 305 -9.14 -13.56 -13.40
CA ALA A 305 -8.00 -14.44 -13.59
C ALA A 305 -8.34 -15.85 -13.06
N PRO A 306 -8.65 -16.85 -13.91
CA PRO A 306 -9.22 -18.14 -13.48
C PRO A 306 -8.39 -18.90 -12.42
N GLU A 307 -7.06 -18.81 -12.50
CA GLU A 307 -6.14 -19.45 -11.55
C GLU A 307 -6.20 -18.80 -10.17
N LEU A 308 -6.34 -17.47 -10.12
CA LEU A 308 -6.37 -16.69 -8.88
C LEU A 308 -7.77 -16.61 -8.28
N ALA A 309 -8.82 -16.64 -9.10
CA ALA A 309 -10.21 -16.56 -8.64
C ALA A 309 -10.58 -17.64 -7.62
N ARG A 310 -9.92 -18.81 -7.68
CA ARG A 310 -10.12 -19.94 -6.75
C ARG A 310 -9.47 -19.76 -5.39
N THR A 311 -8.57 -18.78 -5.26
CA THR A 311 -7.84 -18.50 -4.02
C THR A 311 -8.55 -17.45 -3.16
N VAL A 312 -9.68 -16.91 -3.62
CA VAL A 312 -10.37 -15.80 -2.98
C VAL A 312 -11.23 -16.30 -1.81
N VAL A 313 -10.98 -15.73 -0.64
CA VAL A 313 -11.83 -15.79 0.53
C VAL A 313 -12.59 -14.48 0.62
N ASN A 314 -13.91 -14.53 0.50
CA ASN A 314 -14.77 -13.34 0.41
C ASN A 314 -14.97 -12.66 1.78
N SER A 315 -13.94 -11.95 2.22
CA SER A 315 -13.86 -11.20 3.48
C SER A 315 -12.63 -10.31 3.43
N ASP A 316 -12.66 -9.14 4.06
CA ASP A 316 -11.48 -8.27 4.27
C ASP A 316 -10.88 -8.38 5.68
N LEU A 317 -11.50 -9.20 6.55
CA LEU A 317 -11.17 -9.35 7.97
C LEU A 317 -11.22 -8.04 8.79
N HIS A 318 -11.99 -7.05 8.30
CA HIS A 318 -12.26 -5.81 9.02
C HIS A 318 -13.65 -5.85 9.66
N TYR A 319 -13.76 -5.33 10.87
CA TYR A 319 -15.03 -4.89 11.41
C TYR A 319 -15.31 -3.46 10.95
N ILE A 320 -16.39 -3.29 10.18
CA ILE A 320 -16.85 -2.00 9.66
C ILE A 320 -18.32 -1.85 10.02
N SER A 321 -18.64 -0.80 10.78
CA SER A 321 -20.03 -0.45 11.11
C SER A 321 -20.56 0.62 10.16
N TRP A 322 -21.80 0.49 9.74
CA TRP A 322 -22.48 1.43 8.85
C TRP A 322 -23.78 1.92 9.49
N ASP A 323 -24.05 3.22 9.36
CA ASP A 323 -25.33 3.81 9.73
C ASP A 323 -26.47 3.26 8.87
N ILE A 324 -27.71 3.36 9.36
CA ILE A 324 -28.92 3.03 8.59
C ILE A 324 -29.76 4.30 8.43
N PRO A 325 -29.92 4.84 7.21
CA PRO A 325 -29.30 4.41 5.94
C PRO A 325 -27.78 4.66 5.90
N PRO A 326 -27.03 3.93 5.06
CA PRO A 326 -25.58 4.08 4.97
C PRO A 326 -25.18 5.46 4.45
N LYS A 327 -24.22 6.08 5.12
CA LYS A 327 -23.56 7.32 4.69
C LYS A 327 -22.41 7.02 3.73
N GLN A 328 -21.78 8.07 3.18
CA GLN A 328 -20.60 7.94 2.33
C GLN A 328 -19.41 7.29 3.04
N HIS A 329 -19.25 7.52 4.34
CA HIS A 329 -18.19 6.95 5.15
C HIS A 329 -18.78 6.08 6.27
N PRO A 330 -18.07 5.04 6.72
CA PRO A 330 -18.48 4.21 7.84
C PRO A 330 -18.75 5.01 9.12
N HIS A 331 -19.53 4.43 10.03
CA HIS A 331 -19.71 4.93 11.39
C HIS A 331 -18.35 5.06 12.09
N VAL A 332 -18.19 6.13 12.89
CA VAL A 332 -16.98 6.33 13.70
C VAL A 332 -17.13 5.53 14.98
N LEU A 333 -16.29 4.51 15.12
CA LEU A 333 -16.33 3.60 16.26
C LEU A 333 -15.90 4.30 17.54
N ASN A 334 -16.58 3.99 18.64
CA ASN A 334 -16.28 4.49 19.98
C ASN A 334 -16.45 3.35 21.01
N ILE A 335 -16.34 3.65 22.31
CA ILE A 335 -16.42 2.66 23.40
C ILE A 335 -17.69 1.80 23.33
N ASN A 336 -18.83 2.35 22.89
CA ASN A 336 -20.09 1.60 22.83
C ASN A 336 -20.08 0.49 21.77
N ASP A 337 -19.15 0.54 20.81
CA ASP A 337 -18.99 -0.45 19.75
C ASP A 337 -18.08 -1.62 20.16
N THR A 338 -17.43 -1.56 21.32
CA THR A 338 -16.41 -2.53 21.77
C THR A 338 -16.89 -3.98 21.72
N ASN A 339 -18.07 -4.26 22.26
CA ASN A 339 -18.62 -5.62 22.26
C ASN A 339 -18.84 -6.15 20.84
N LYS A 340 -19.32 -5.30 19.92
CA LYS A 340 -19.53 -5.69 18.51
C LYS A 340 -18.19 -5.92 17.80
N MET A 341 -17.19 -5.10 18.07
CA MET A 341 -15.83 -5.30 17.56
C MET A 341 -15.26 -6.65 18.00
N ILE A 342 -15.32 -6.97 19.30
CA ILE A 342 -14.76 -8.22 19.84
C ILE A 342 -15.50 -9.44 19.29
N THR A 343 -16.84 -9.40 19.28
CA THR A 343 -17.69 -10.51 18.81
C THR A 343 -17.55 -10.76 17.31
N SER A 344 -17.19 -9.75 16.51
CA SER A 344 -16.92 -9.93 15.07
C SER A 344 -15.79 -10.91 14.79
N SER A 345 -14.88 -11.10 15.74
CA SER A 345 -13.65 -11.89 15.60
C SER A 345 -12.71 -11.43 14.47
N SER A 346 -12.95 -10.23 13.91
CA SER A 346 -12.12 -9.62 12.87
C SER A 346 -10.72 -9.28 13.37
N ALA A 347 -9.75 -9.22 12.46
CA ALA A 347 -8.37 -8.87 12.77
C ALA A 347 -8.18 -7.36 12.95
N PHE A 348 -8.98 -6.56 12.24
CA PHE A 348 -8.90 -5.10 12.22
C PHE A 348 -10.30 -4.48 12.38
N ALA A 349 -10.35 -3.20 12.73
CA ALA A 349 -11.59 -2.43 12.77
C ALA A 349 -11.40 -1.02 12.20
N ARG A 350 -12.51 -0.44 11.71
CA ARG A 350 -12.55 0.96 11.26
C ARG A 350 -13.96 1.58 11.28
N LYS A 351 -14.09 2.91 11.41
CA LYS A 351 -13.00 3.91 11.48
C LYS A 351 -12.90 4.56 12.86
N PHE A 352 -11.69 4.87 13.27
CA PHE A 352 -11.41 5.56 14.52
C PHE A 352 -11.03 7.03 14.29
N LYS A 353 -11.38 7.87 15.27
CA LYS A 353 -10.82 9.23 15.41
C LYS A 353 -9.47 9.16 16.10
N GLN A 354 -8.69 10.22 15.92
CA GLN A 354 -7.47 10.39 16.68
C GLN A 354 -7.80 10.47 18.17
N ASP A 355 -7.02 9.74 18.98
CA ASP A 355 -7.10 9.73 20.44
C ASP A 355 -8.50 9.42 21.01
N ASP A 356 -9.32 8.69 20.25
CA ASP A 356 -10.60 8.20 20.76
C ASP A 356 -10.34 7.22 21.93
N PRO A 357 -11.01 7.37 23.09
CA PRO A 357 -10.81 6.50 24.25
C PRO A 357 -10.96 5.00 23.97
N VAL A 358 -11.70 4.63 22.91
CA VAL A 358 -11.81 3.22 22.50
C VAL A 358 -10.46 2.63 22.08
N LEU A 359 -9.53 3.44 21.55
CA LEU A 359 -8.20 2.96 21.17
C LEU A 359 -7.40 2.52 22.40
N ASP A 360 -7.54 3.23 23.52
CA ASP A 360 -6.90 2.85 24.79
C ASP A 360 -7.54 1.57 25.36
N VAL A 361 -8.85 1.39 25.18
CA VAL A 361 -9.56 0.15 25.52
C VAL A 361 -9.02 -1.02 24.69
N ILE A 362 -8.83 -0.83 23.38
CA ILE A 362 -8.27 -1.87 22.50
C ILE A 362 -6.82 -2.19 22.90
N ASP A 363 -5.99 -1.17 23.09
CA ASP A 363 -4.58 -1.34 23.50
C ASP A 363 -4.47 -2.17 24.78
N LYS A 364 -5.22 -1.79 25.82
CA LYS A 364 -5.18 -2.46 27.11
C LYS A 364 -5.77 -3.87 27.07
N HIS A 365 -6.96 -4.03 26.51
CA HIS A 365 -7.74 -5.27 26.67
C HIS A 365 -7.53 -6.30 25.56
N LEU A 366 -7.14 -5.87 24.35
CA LEU A 366 -6.95 -6.76 23.21
C LEU A 366 -5.48 -6.92 22.82
N LEU A 367 -4.69 -5.85 22.93
CA LEU A 367 -3.28 -5.85 22.53
C LEU A 367 -2.32 -6.03 23.72
N HIS A 368 -2.81 -5.95 24.95
CA HIS A 368 -2.00 -5.98 26.17
C HIS A 368 -0.86 -4.95 26.16
N ARG A 369 -1.12 -3.80 25.54
CA ARG A 369 -0.22 -2.65 25.42
C ARG A 369 -0.60 -1.60 26.46
N GLU A 370 0.25 -1.42 27.46
CA GLU A 370 0.06 -0.39 28.49
C GLU A 370 0.43 1.01 27.96
N LYS A 371 -0.04 2.07 28.62
CA LYS A 371 0.11 3.46 28.14
C LYS A 371 1.57 3.90 28.03
N GLU A 372 2.43 3.42 28.92
CA GLU A 372 3.87 3.72 28.94
C GLU A 372 4.68 2.83 27.97
N GLN A 373 4.04 1.80 27.39
CA GLN A 373 4.70 0.89 26.46
C GLN A 373 4.61 1.43 25.04
N LEU A 374 5.76 1.43 24.36
CA LEU A 374 5.84 1.92 23.00
C LEU A 374 5.21 0.94 22.00
N PHE A 375 5.65 -0.32 22.04
CA PHE A 375 5.19 -1.38 21.14
C PHE A 375 4.16 -2.28 21.80
N THR A 376 3.25 -2.84 20.99
CA THR A 376 2.43 -3.99 21.41
C THR A 376 3.36 -5.14 21.80
N PRO A 377 3.27 -5.68 23.02
CA PRO A 377 4.13 -6.78 23.43
C PRO A 377 3.86 -8.05 22.63
N GLY A 378 4.89 -8.56 21.96
CA GLY A 378 4.92 -9.89 21.34
C GLY A 378 6.01 -10.76 21.97
N ALA A 379 6.04 -12.05 21.68
CA ALA A 379 7.05 -12.95 22.27
C ALA A 379 8.49 -12.67 21.80
N TRP A 380 8.63 -11.92 20.70
CA TRP A 380 9.90 -11.37 20.24
C TRP A 380 10.46 -10.28 21.16
N CYS A 381 9.64 -9.60 21.96
CA CYS A 381 10.04 -8.40 22.67
C CYS A 381 10.92 -8.71 23.89
N SER A 382 11.94 -7.88 24.12
CA SER A 382 12.84 -7.99 25.28
C SER A 382 13.29 -6.61 25.79
N GLY A 383 14.05 -6.59 26.89
CA GLY A 383 14.63 -5.37 27.47
C GLY A 383 13.79 -4.71 28.58
N ASN A 384 14.36 -3.68 29.20
CA ASN A 384 13.74 -2.84 30.22
C ASN A 384 14.05 -1.37 29.91
N PRO A 385 13.07 -0.52 29.53
CA PRO A 385 11.63 -0.78 29.44
C PRO A 385 11.23 -1.91 28.48
N LYS A 386 10.05 -2.51 28.68
CA LYS A 386 9.55 -3.65 27.88
C LYS A 386 9.52 -3.28 26.39
N CYS A 387 9.93 -4.23 25.53
CA CYS A 387 10.03 -4.04 24.07
C CYS A 387 11.09 -3.02 23.61
N SER A 388 12.05 -2.65 24.46
CA SER A 388 13.16 -1.77 24.06
C SER A 388 14.24 -2.46 23.23
N LYS A 389 14.27 -3.80 23.23
CA LYS A 389 15.23 -4.61 22.47
C LYS A 389 14.54 -5.74 21.71
N VAL A 390 15.14 -6.12 20.58
CA VAL A 390 14.71 -7.28 19.80
C VAL A 390 15.24 -8.56 20.46
N GLY A 391 14.34 -9.45 20.86
CA GLY A 391 14.65 -10.78 21.38
C GLY A 391 14.55 -11.85 20.29
N ASN A 392 14.02 -13.02 20.64
CA ASN A 392 13.85 -14.11 19.67
C ASN A 392 12.64 -13.87 18.76
N ILE A 393 12.92 -13.39 17.53
CA ILE A 393 11.91 -13.05 16.52
C ILE A 393 11.09 -14.25 16.01
N TYR A 394 11.55 -15.48 16.22
CA TYR A 394 10.86 -16.71 15.83
C TYR A 394 10.01 -17.31 16.95
N LYS A 395 9.99 -16.69 18.13
CA LYS A 395 9.09 -17.08 19.20
C LYS A 395 7.75 -16.36 19.00
N ILE A 396 6.67 -17.12 18.97
CA ILE A 396 5.29 -16.62 18.87
C ILE A 396 4.52 -17.13 20.09
N THR A 397 3.82 -16.25 20.79
CA THR A 397 2.94 -16.62 21.92
C THR A 397 1.51 -16.17 21.61
N PRO A 398 0.68 -17.06 21.03
CA PRO A 398 -0.70 -16.75 20.72
C PRO A 398 -1.49 -16.45 22.00
N GLY A 399 -2.29 -15.39 21.97
CA GLY A 399 -3.21 -15.00 23.04
C GLY A 399 -4.68 -15.32 22.72
N PRO A 400 -5.63 -14.76 23.48
CA PRO A 400 -7.06 -14.96 23.25
C PRO A 400 -7.55 -14.43 21.89
N GLY A 401 -6.84 -13.48 21.28
CA GLY A 401 -7.14 -12.95 19.95
C GLY A 401 -7.08 -14.03 18.87
N SER A 402 -6.05 -14.89 18.93
CA SER A 402 -5.87 -15.99 17.99
C SER A 402 -7.03 -16.99 18.00
N GLN A 403 -7.60 -17.28 19.18
CA GLN A 403 -8.70 -18.23 19.31
C GLN A 403 -9.94 -17.73 18.56
N ARG A 404 -10.29 -16.45 18.73
CA ARG A 404 -11.41 -15.82 18.02
C ARG A 404 -11.15 -15.77 16.52
N LEU A 405 -9.96 -15.30 16.13
CA LEU A 405 -9.62 -15.12 14.72
C LEU A 405 -9.56 -16.46 13.97
N ARG A 406 -9.01 -17.52 14.57
CA ARG A 406 -8.96 -18.86 13.96
C ARG A 406 -10.34 -19.41 13.67
N VAL A 407 -11.31 -19.22 14.56
CA VAL A 407 -12.69 -19.66 14.32
C VAL A 407 -13.27 -18.93 13.10
N LEU A 408 -13.09 -17.61 13.01
CA LEU A 408 -13.55 -16.83 11.85
C LEU A 408 -12.86 -17.29 10.56
N VAL A 409 -11.54 -17.35 10.56
CA VAL A 409 -10.74 -17.70 9.39
C VAL A 409 -11.03 -19.12 8.92
N ALA A 410 -11.09 -20.10 9.82
CA ALA A 410 -11.40 -21.49 9.48
C ALA A 410 -12.79 -21.61 8.83
N ARG A 411 -13.80 -20.89 9.34
CA ARG A 411 -15.13 -20.86 8.73
C ARG A 411 -15.08 -20.27 7.32
N LEU A 412 -14.42 -19.12 7.16
CA LEU A 412 -14.34 -18.42 5.87
C LEU A 412 -13.61 -19.23 4.80
N THR A 413 -12.47 -19.84 5.15
CA THR A 413 -11.69 -20.67 4.22
C THR A 413 -12.42 -21.96 3.88
N LEU A 414 -13.14 -22.56 4.83
CA LEU A 414 -13.99 -23.73 4.57
C LEU A 414 -15.12 -23.40 3.59
N MET A 415 -15.81 -22.27 3.79
CA MET A 415 -16.85 -21.80 2.86
C MET A 415 -16.30 -21.59 1.45
N ALA A 416 -15.13 -20.95 1.33
CA ALA A 416 -14.45 -20.74 0.05
C ALA A 416 -14.09 -22.06 -0.63
N LYS A 417 -13.53 -23.02 0.12
CA LYS A 417 -13.19 -24.36 -0.35
C LYS A 417 -14.39 -25.13 -0.90
N PHE A 418 -15.59 -24.92 -0.34
CA PHE A 418 -16.84 -25.49 -0.84
C PHE A 418 -17.51 -24.66 -1.96
N GLY A 419 -16.82 -23.68 -2.53
CA GLY A 419 -17.32 -22.89 -3.66
C GLY A 419 -18.39 -21.86 -3.30
N GLN A 420 -18.55 -21.55 -2.00
CA GLN A 420 -19.47 -20.50 -1.53
C GLN A 420 -18.82 -19.12 -1.65
N ASN A 421 -19.64 -18.12 -1.99
CA ASN A 421 -19.22 -16.71 -2.11
C ASN A 421 -18.00 -16.48 -3.01
N GLN A 422 -17.74 -17.38 -3.96
CA GLN A 422 -16.63 -17.29 -4.92
C GLN A 422 -16.95 -16.33 -6.06
N CYS A 423 -15.92 -15.93 -6.82
CA CYS A 423 -16.01 -15.15 -8.05
C CYS A 423 -16.95 -15.82 -9.07
N LYS A 424 -18.22 -15.44 -9.07
CA LYS A 424 -19.27 -15.97 -9.94
C LYS A 424 -19.95 -14.85 -10.70
#